data_AF-A0A7C0YFX6-F1
#
_entry.id   AF-A0A7C0YFX6-F1
#
_cell.length_a   1.000
_cell.length_b   1.000
_cell.length_c   1.000
_cell.angle_alpha   90.00
_cell.angle_beta   90.00
_cell.angle_gamma   90.00
#
_symmetry.space_group_name_H-M   'P 1'
#
loop_
_entity.id
_entity.type
_entity.pdbx_description
1 polymer ?
#
loop_
_entity_poly.entity_id
_entity_poly.type
_entity_poly.pdbx_seq_one_letter_code
_entity_poly.pdbx_strand_id
1 'polypeptide(L)'
;SKEEDLDIRLNQGRADCFICSANAVSVTGEIINVDGIGNRTNGMTFGPKKVIVVAGMNKVRPDLHSALARVKEVAGPMRAKSLGMATPCAETGFCTDCNAPQRICRITTILHRKPMLTDISVILINDELGF
;
A
#
# COMPACT_ATOMS: atom_id res chain seq x y z
N SER A 1 -20.00 10.93 6.37
CA SER A 1 -20.20 11.82 5.19
C SER A 1 -18.87 12.03 4.47
N LYS A 2 -18.82 12.68 3.28
CA LYS A 2 -17.51 12.98 2.63
C LYS A 2 -16.59 13.83 3.49
N GLU A 3 -17.16 14.73 4.27
CA GLU A 3 -16.43 15.60 5.20
C GLU A 3 -15.88 14.82 6.39
N GLU A 4 -16.70 13.94 6.98
CA GLU A 4 -16.27 13.02 8.04
C GLU A 4 -15.17 12.07 7.58
N ASP A 5 -15.28 11.50 6.37
CA ASP A 5 -14.23 10.65 5.78
C ASP A 5 -12.91 11.41 5.63
N LEU A 6 -12.97 12.70 5.27
CA LEU A 6 -11.79 13.55 5.15
C LEU A 6 -11.18 13.83 6.52
N ASP A 7 -12.00 14.16 7.52
CA ASP A 7 -11.56 14.42 8.89
C ASP A 7 -10.87 13.20 9.49
N ILE A 8 -11.45 12.00 9.34
CA ILE A 8 -10.84 10.73 9.77
C ILE A 8 -9.46 10.52 9.12
N ARG A 9 -9.32 10.82 7.83
CA ARG A 9 -8.03 10.69 7.12
C ARG A 9 -6.98 11.69 7.59
N LEU A 10 -7.39 12.91 7.92
CA LEU A 10 -6.49 13.93 8.47
C LEU A 10 -6.05 13.55 9.88
N ASN A 11 -6.98 13.06 10.70
CA ASN A 11 -6.70 12.57 12.05
C ASN A 11 -5.77 11.35 12.06
N GLN A 12 -5.84 10.48 11.05
CA GLN A 12 -4.89 9.37 10.88
C GLN A 12 -3.42 9.85 10.87
N GLY A 13 -3.14 11.03 10.29
CA GLY A 13 -1.79 11.60 10.24
C GLY A 13 -1.26 12.07 11.61
N ARG A 14 -2.15 12.22 12.60
CA ARG A 14 -1.85 12.69 13.95
C ARG A 14 -1.96 11.60 15.02
N ALA A 15 -2.26 10.37 14.62
CA ALA A 15 -2.36 9.24 15.55
C ALA A 15 -1.00 8.99 16.24
N ASP A 16 -1.04 8.37 17.42
CA ASP A 16 0.19 7.96 18.13
C ASP A 16 0.88 6.78 17.43
N CYS A 17 0.08 5.91 16.83
CA CYS A 17 0.54 4.72 16.12
C CYS A 17 -0.31 4.46 14.88
N PHE A 18 0.32 4.26 13.73
CA PHE A 18 -0.35 3.87 12.49
C PHE A 18 -0.07 2.40 12.16
N ILE A 19 -1.13 1.61 12.00
CA ILE A 19 -1.03 0.22 11.59
C ILE A 19 -1.44 0.12 10.13
N CYS A 20 -0.59 -0.48 9.31
CA CYS A 20 -0.87 -0.67 7.90
C CYS A 20 -0.30 -1.98 7.36
N SER A 21 -0.63 -2.29 6.11
CA SER A 21 -0.02 -3.38 5.35
C SER A 21 0.81 -2.83 4.20
N ALA A 22 1.76 -3.63 3.72
CA ALA A 22 2.44 -3.43 2.44
C ALA A 22 1.61 -3.95 1.25
N ASN A 23 1.83 -3.44 0.04
CA ASN A 23 1.40 -4.11 -1.19
C ASN A 23 2.42 -5.17 -1.64
N ALA A 24 3.70 -4.94 -1.37
CA ALA A 24 4.76 -5.93 -1.55
C ALA A 24 5.93 -5.60 -0.62
N VAL A 25 6.71 -6.62 -0.29
CA VAL A 25 7.99 -6.49 0.42
C VAL A 25 9.03 -7.27 -0.38
N SER A 26 10.18 -6.71 -0.65
CA SER A 26 11.29 -7.46 -1.26
C SER A 26 12.15 -8.12 -0.18
N VAL A 27 12.81 -9.24 -0.50
CA VAL A 27 13.81 -9.86 0.37
C VAL A 27 15.01 -8.92 0.57
N THR A 28 15.27 -8.02 -0.38
CA THR A 28 16.28 -6.96 -0.28
C THR A 28 15.91 -5.82 0.68
N GLY A 29 14.70 -5.82 1.22
CA GLY A 29 14.28 -4.96 2.33
C GLY A 29 13.46 -3.72 1.94
N GLU A 30 13.07 -3.58 0.67
CA GLU A 30 12.16 -2.53 0.23
C GLU A 30 10.71 -2.85 0.59
N ILE A 31 9.97 -1.84 1.05
CA ILE A 31 8.52 -1.91 1.28
C ILE A 31 7.82 -1.06 0.23
N ILE A 32 6.91 -1.68 -0.52
CA ILE A 32 6.21 -1.05 -1.63
C ILE A 32 4.74 -0.84 -1.26
N ASN A 33 4.29 0.39 -1.41
CA ASN A 33 2.90 0.79 -1.25
C ASN A 33 2.43 1.63 -2.43
N VAL A 34 1.26 1.32 -2.95
CA VAL A 34 0.60 2.04 -4.03
C VAL A 34 -0.77 2.54 -3.58
N ASP A 35 -0.97 3.85 -3.66
CA ASP A 35 -2.14 4.55 -3.15
C ASP A 35 -2.85 5.37 -4.24
N GLY A 36 -4.16 5.56 -4.05
CA GLY A 36 -4.97 6.49 -4.85
C GLY A 36 -5.04 7.88 -4.21
N ILE A 37 -5.33 7.92 -2.91
CA ILE A 37 -5.49 9.16 -2.11
C ILE A 37 -4.18 9.56 -1.43
N GLY A 38 -3.34 8.60 -1.04
CA GLY A 38 -2.02 8.85 -0.44
C GLY A 38 -2.01 8.94 1.09
N ASN A 39 -3.14 8.74 1.77
CA ASN A 39 -3.18 8.82 3.23
C ASN A 39 -2.35 7.71 3.91
N ARG A 40 -2.21 6.52 3.32
CA ARG A 40 -1.33 5.48 3.86
C ARG A 40 0.13 5.83 3.60
N THR A 41 0.49 6.24 2.39
CA THR A 41 1.88 6.63 2.07
C THR A 41 2.35 7.81 2.92
N ASN A 42 1.48 8.78 3.19
CA ASN A 42 1.80 9.89 4.09
C ASN A 42 1.96 9.41 5.54
N GLY A 43 1.05 8.55 6.01
CA GLY A 43 1.13 7.92 7.34
C GLY A 43 2.43 7.14 7.57
N MET A 44 2.97 6.50 6.52
CA MET A 44 4.21 5.72 6.60
C MET A 44 5.48 6.56 6.49
N THR A 45 5.41 7.75 5.88
CA THR A 45 6.59 8.59 5.62
C THR A 45 6.75 9.69 6.66
N PHE A 46 5.88 10.71 6.63
CA PHE A 46 5.94 11.89 7.50
C PHE A 46 4.83 11.94 8.57
N GLY A 47 3.95 10.94 8.61
CA GLY A 47 2.80 10.90 9.52
C GLY A 47 3.16 10.53 10.98
N PRO A 48 2.43 9.61 11.61
CA PRO A 48 2.62 9.22 13.00
C PRO A 48 4.06 8.84 13.35
N LYS A 49 4.46 9.13 14.59
CA LYS A 49 5.81 8.81 15.11
C LYS A 49 6.10 7.31 15.11
N LYS A 50 5.06 6.48 15.21
CA LYS A 50 5.16 5.02 15.19
C LYS A 50 4.31 4.42 14.08
N VAL A 51 4.91 3.53 13.30
CA VAL A 51 4.25 2.79 12.22
C VAL A 51 4.54 1.30 12.37
N ILE A 52 3.50 0.48 12.29
CA ILE A 52 3.62 -0.97 12.29
C ILE A 52 3.10 -1.49 10.96
N VAL A 53 3.99 -2.05 10.16
CA VAL A 53 3.66 -2.70 8.90
C VAL A 53 3.46 -4.20 9.17
N VAL A 54 2.26 -4.71 8.93
CA VAL A 54 1.94 -6.13 9.06
C VAL A 54 1.65 -6.71 7.68
N ALA A 55 2.36 -7.77 7.30
CA ALA A 55 2.21 -8.40 6.00
C ALA A 55 2.33 -9.93 6.09
N GLY A 56 1.50 -10.65 5.33
CA GLY A 56 1.68 -12.09 5.13
C GLY A 56 2.84 -12.41 4.19
N MET A 57 3.38 -13.63 4.28
CA MET A 57 4.48 -14.08 3.42
C MET A 57 4.13 -14.12 1.94
N ASN A 58 2.83 -14.20 1.60
CA ASN A 58 2.32 -14.04 0.23
C ASN A 58 2.67 -12.66 -0.40
N LYS A 59 3.10 -11.68 0.41
CA LYS A 59 3.52 -10.34 -0.02
C LYS A 59 5.02 -10.20 -0.28
N VAL A 60 5.83 -11.19 0.12
CA VAL A 60 7.29 -11.15 -0.02
C VAL A 60 7.69 -11.61 -1.43
N ARG A 61 8.64 -10.91 -2.04
CA ARG A 61 9.19 -11.23 -3.37
C ARG A 61 10.72 -11.17 -3.37
N PRO A 62 11.41 -11.92 -4.25
CA PRO A 62 12.88 -12.02 -4.21
C PRO A 62 13.61 -10.67 -4.31
N ASP A 63 13.07 -9.72 -5.07
CA ASP A 63 13.72 -8.45 -5.36
C ASP A 63 12.70 -7.32 -5.58
N LEU A 64 13.19 -6.09 -5.76
CA LEU A 64 12.35 -4.92 -5.99
C LEU A 64 11.52 -5.04 -7.29
N HIS A 65 12.07 -5.61 -8.35
CA HIS A 65 11.39 -5.71 -9.64
C HIS A 65 10.17 -6.65 -9.55
N SER A 66 10.36 -7.84 -9.00
CA SER A 66 9.31 -8.82 -8.72
C SER A 66 8.30 -8.33 -7.68
N ALA A 67 8.73 -7.53 -6.70
CA ALA A 67 7.83 -6.85 -5.77
C ALA A 67 6.92 -5.84 -6.49
N LEU A 68 7.48 -5.01 -7.37
CA LEU A 68 6.69 -4.07 -8.19
C LEU A 68 5.76 -4.79 -9.17
N ALA A 69 6.21 -5.89 -9.78
CA ALA A 69 5.40 -6.75 -10.64
C ALA A 69 4.18 -7.28 -9.88
N ARG A 70 4.37 -7.84 -8.67
CA ARG A 70 3.27 -8.27 -7.79
C ARG A 70 2.24 -7.16 -7.55
N VAL A 71 2.68 -5.91 -7.37
CA VAL A 71 1.75 -4.80 -7.19
C VAL A 71 0.89 -4.59 -8.43
N LYS A 72 1.47 -4.69 -9.63
CA LYS A 72 0.74 -4.56 -10.90
C LYS A 72 -0.15 -5.76 -11.20
N GLU A 73 0.30 -6.96 -10.91
CA GLU A 73 -0.33 -8.21 -11.34
C GLU A 73 -1.36 -8.73 -10.35
N VAL A 74 -1.18 -8.46 -9.05
CA VAL A 74 -2.01 -9.02 -7.98
C VAL A 74 -2.63 -7.91 -7.15
N ALA A 75 -1.81 -7.09 -6.48
CA ALA A 75 -2.31 -6.20 -5.44
C ALA A 75 -3.25 -5.10 -5.99
N GLY A 76 -2.86 -4.47 -7.10
CA GLY A 76 -3.62 -3.41 -7.76
C GLY A 76 -4.96 -3.90 -8.32
N PRO A 77 -4.97 -4.93 -9.19
CA PRO A 77 -6.20 -5.49 -9.76
C PRO A 77 -7.19 -5.97 -8.69
N MET A 78 -6.72 -6.75 -7.70
CA MET A 78 -7.57 -7.24 -6.61
C MET A 78 -8.12 -6.08 -5.76
N ARG A 79 -7.32 -5.04 -5.48
CA ARG A 79 -7.81 -3.88 -4.75
C ARG A 79 -8.86 -3.12 -5.53
N ALA A 80 -8.61 -2.83 -6.81
CA ALA A 80 -9.53 -2.10 -7.67
C ALA A 80 -10.88 -2.83 -7.77
N LYS A 81 -10.85 -4.16 -7.94
CA LYS A 81 -12.03 -5.02 -7.91
C LYS A 81 -12.76 -4.97 -6.57
N SER A 82 -12.04 -5.08 -5.46
CA SER A 82 -12.64 -5.02 -4.10
C SER A 82 -13.33 -3.68 -3.79
N LEU A 83 -12.92 -2.61 -4.47
CA LEU A 83 -13.47 -1.27 -4.32
C LEU A 83 -14.59 -0.97 -5.33
N GLY A 84 -14.90 -1.88 -6.25
CA GLY A 84 -15.88 -1.66 -7.32
C GLY A 84 -15.48 -0.55 -8.30
N MET A 85 -14.18 -0.37 -8.53
CA MET A 85 -13.69 0.70 -9.42
C MET A 85 -13.91 0.34 -10.89
N ALA A 86 -14.41 1.30 -11.68
CA ALA A 86 -14.55 1.19 -13.13
C ALA A 86 -13.16 1.35 -13.80
N THR A 87 -12.36 0.30 -13.73
CA THR A 87 -11.00 0.23 -14.26
C THR A 87 -10.78 -1.09 -14.99
N PRO A 88 -9.98 -1.13 -16.08
CA PRO A 88 -9.77 -2.36 -16.83
C PRO A 88 -9.27 -3.53 -15.98
N CYS A 89 -8.42 -3.26 -14.99
CA CYS A 89 -7.87 -4.31 -14.12
C CYS A 89 -8.88 -4.85 -13.10
N ALA A 90 -9.90 -4.08 -12.72
CA ALA A 90 -10.98 -4.57 -11.86
C ALA A 90 -11.87 -5.57 -12.60
N GLU A 91 -12.07 -5.35 -13.90
CA GLU A 91 -12.89 -6.20 -14.77
C GLU A 91 -12.14 -7.43 -15.25
N THR A 92 -10.94 -7.23 -15.81
CA THR A 92 -10.17 -8.29 -16.49
C THR A 92 -9.24 -9.07 -15.58
N GLY A 93 -8.89 -8.51 -14.42
CA GLY A 93 -7.84 -9.05 -13.55
C GLY A 93 -6.41 -8.69 -13.99
N PHE A 94 -6.22 -8.07 -15.16
CA PHE A 94 -4.90 -7.73 -15.70
C PHE A 94 -4.67 -6.22 -15.72
N CYS A 95 -3.49 -5.79 -15.28
CA CYS A 95 -3.09 -4.39 -15.37
C CYS A 95 -2.65 -4.03 -16.79
N THR A 96 -3.28 -3.01 -17.36
CA THR A 96 -2.97 -2.47 -18.69
C THR A 96 -2.31 -1.08 -18.62
N ASP A 97 -1.82 -0.69 -17.43
CA ASP A 97 -1.32 0.66 -17.14
C ASP A 97 -2.26 1.77 -17.62
N CYS A 98 -3.53 1.66 -17.22
CA CYS A 98 -4.59 2.50 -17.73
C CYS A 98 -4.51 3.96 -17.25
N ASN A 99 -5.21 4.85 -17.95
CA ASN A 99 -5.48 6.24 -17.56
C ASN A 99 -6.95 6.47 -17.15
N ALA A 100 -7.64 5.42 -16.67
CA ALA A 100 -9.03 5.52 -16.25
C ALA A 100 -9.22 6.58 -15.15
N PRO A 101 -10.30 7.39 -15.16
CA PRO A 101 -10.53 8.41 -14.13
C PRO A 101 -10.52 7.84 -12.70
N GLN A 102 -11.02 6.62 -12.51
CA GLN A 102 -11.05 5.92 -11.22
C GLN A 102 -9.77 5.11 -10.90
N ARG A 103 -8.66 5.34 -11.60
CA ARG A 103 -7.36 4.72 -11.31
C ARG A 103 -6.99 4.90 -9.84
N ILE A 104 -6.77 3.79 -9.13
CA ILE A 104 -6.35 3.77 -7.72
C ILE A 104 -4.84 3.73 -7.52
N CYS A 105 -4.06 3.43 -8.56
CA CYS A 105 -2.60 3.33 -8.49
C CYS A 105 -1.93 4.63 -8.96
N ARG A 106 -2.13 5.71 -8.20
CA ARG A 106 -1.67 7.07 -8.56
C ARG A 106 -0.34 7.44 -7.92
N ILE A 107 -0.04 6.89 -6.76
CA ILE A 107 1.16 7.15 -5.97
C ILE A 107 1.86 5.81 -5.77
N THR A 108 3.15 5.75 -6.04
CA THR A 108 4.00 4.61 -5.67
C THR A 108 5.06 5.11 -4.70
N THR A 109 5.11 4.50 -3.51
CA THR A 109 6.13 4.76 -2.51
C THR A 109 6.94 3.50 -2.30
N ILE A 110 8.26 3.67 -2.32
CA ILE A 110 9.23 2.62 -2.01
C ILE A 110 10.03 3.11 -0.81
N LEU A 111 9.86 2.45 0.33
CA LEU A 111 10.72 2.69 1.49
C LEU A 111 11.95 1.82 1.33
N HIS A 112 13.06 2.42 0.92
CA HIS A 112 14.36 1.75 0.88
C HIS A 112 14.93 1.56 2.28
N ARG A 113 14.68 2.50 3.19
CA ARG A 113 15.15 2.50 4.58
C ARG A 113 14.10 3.16 5.48
N LYS A 114 14.22 2.91 6.78
CA LYS A 114 13.42 3.58 7.81
C LYS A 114 13.60 5.11 7.73
N PRO A 115 12.52 5.90 7.61
CA PRO A 115 12.61 7.37 7.64
C PRO A 115 13.22 7.88 8.94
N MET A 116 13.94 8.99 8.89
CA MET A 116 14.73 9.49 10.04
C MET A 116 13.88 9.83 11.26
N LEU A 117 12.63 10.25 11.08
CA LEU A 117 11.75 10.76 12.15
C LEU A 117 10.61 9.80 12.50
N THR A 118 10.53 8.65 11.85
CA THR A 118 9.41 7.72 11.96
C THR A 118 9.92 6.37 12.42
N ASP A 119 9.45 5.90 13.57
CA ASP A 119 9.75 4.57 14.06
C ASP A 119 8.90 3.53 13.33
N ILE A 120 9.53 2.72 12.48
CA ILE A 120 8.84 1.69 11.68
C ILE A 120 9.27 0.31 12.13
N SER A 121 8.28 -0.53 12.46
CA SER A 121 8.45 -1.97 12.66
C SER A 121 7.73 -2.75 11.56
N VAL A 122 8.35 -3.83 11.08
CA VAL A 122 7.75 -4.73 10.08
C VAL A 122 7.56 -6.09 10.72
N ILE A 123 6.33 -6.60 10.66
CA ILE A 123 5.94 -7.91 11.15
C ILE A 123 5.53 -8.75 9.94
N LEU A 124 6.33 -9.77 9.64
CA LEU A 124 6.01 -10.77 8.64
C LEU A 124 5.32 -11.95 9.32
N ILE A 125 4.12 -12.26 8.85
CA ILE A 125 3.33 -13.38 9.34
C ILE A 125 3.52 -14.53 8.36
N ASN A 126 3.90 -15.71 8.87
CA ASN A 126 4.08 -16.94 8.09
C ASN A 126 2.74 -17.55 7.65
N ASP A 127 1.92 -16.76 6.96
CA ASP A 127 0.61 -17.12 6.45
C ASP A 127 0.27 -16.24 5.22
N GLU A 128 -0.75 -16.63 4.46
CA GLU A 128 -1.26 -15.88 3.32
C GLU A 128 -2.35 -14.90 3.75
N LEU A 129 -1.97 -13.63 3.94
CA LEU A 129 -2.89 -12.61 4.44
C LEU A 129 -3.17 -11.53 3.40
N GLY A 130 -4.45 -11.30 3.13
CA GLY A 130 -4.90 -10.37 2.10
C GLY A 130 -4.42 -10.80 0.71
N PHE A 131 -4.10 -9.82 -0.13
CA PHE A 131 -3.69 -10.02 -1.52
C PHE A 131 -2.59 -9.04 -1.92
#